data_AF-B9XGW7-F1
#
_entry.id   AF-B9XGW7-F1
#
_cell.length_a   1.000
_cell.length_b   1.000
_cell.length_c   1.000
_cell.angle_alpha   90.00
_cell.angle_beta   90.00
_cell.angle_gamma   90.00
#
_symmetry.space_group_name_H-M   'P 1'
#
loop_
_entity.id
_entity.type
_entity.pdbx_description
1 polymer ?
#
loop_
_entity_poly.entity_id
_entity_poly.type
_entity_poly.pdbx_seq_one_letter_code
_entity_poly.pdbx_strand_id
1 'polypeptide(L)'
;MIGMKRYLSSQSKRFWLGLALCAAVVVLSTGCNRITSLDISGVYVRARDGVVDKIILAANGSFQQTITFTNGGPWTTSGSWKFNGATVELDTFYDTFDIGRYNNKMDAVAVIPPQFFASACFLEVQEGKLLRNSVEPIWIKQPSGGNGGTHKGLTH
;
A
#
# COMPACT_ATOMS: atom_id res chain seq x y z
N MET A 1 -45.23 -36.54 -46.85
CA MET A 1 -44.93 -36.21 -45.44
C MET A 1 -43.47 -35.80 -45.28
N ILE A 2 -43.10 -34.58 -45.63
CA ILE A 2 -41.72 -34.05 -45.46
C ILE A 2 -41.87 -32.55 -45.16
N GLY A 3 -41.99 -32.17 -43.89
CA GLY A 3 -42.26 -30.75 -43.59
C GLY A 3 -42.16 -30.32 -42.13
N MET A 4 -41.49 -31.08 -41.27
CA MET A 4 -41.58 -30.82 -39.83
C MET A 4 -40.25 -30.99 -39.06
N LYS A 5 -39.10 -30.80 -39.72
CA LYS A 5 -37.78 -30.95 -39.08
C LYS A 5 -36.94 -29.67 -38.97
N ARG A 6 -37.39 -28.52 -39.49
CA ARG A 6 -36.56 -27.29 -39.54
C ARG A 6 -36.85 -26.22 -38.48
N TYR A 7 -37.78 -26.46 -37.55
CA TYR A 7 -38.19 -25.42 -36.60
C TYR A 7 -37.48 -25.48 -35.24
N LEU A 8 -36.85 -26.60 -34.90
CA LEU A 8 -36.27 -26.80 -33.56
C LEU A 8 -34.79 -26.39 -33.44
N SER A 9 -34.08 -26.14 -34.55
CA SER A 9 -32.65 -25.80 -34.49
C SER A 9 -32.36 -24.30 -34.29
N SER A 10 -33.38 -23.44 -34.33
CA SER A 10 -33.20 -21.98 -34.25
C SER A 10 -33.49 -21.39 -32.86
N GLN A 11 -34.14 -22.13 -31.95
CA GLN A 11 -34.42 -21.63 -30.60
C GLN A 11 -33.26 -21.87 -29.61
N SER A 12 -32.44 -22.90 -29.82
CA SER A 12 -31.33 -23.21 -28.89
C SER A 12 -30.22 -22.15 -28.92
N LYS A 13 -29.95 -21.53 -30.07
CA LYS A 13 -28.87 -20.53 -30.23
C LYS A 13 -29.14 -19.22 -29.48
N ARG A 14 -30.42 -18.84 -29.31
CA ARG A 14 -30.80 -17.61 -28.60
C ARG A 14 -30.67 -17.76 -27.08
N PHE A 15 -30.91 -18.96 -26.55
CA PHE A 15 -30.71 -19.27 -25.13
C PHE A 15 -29.24 -19.22 -24.71
N TRP A 16 -28.33 -19.72 -25.56
CA TRP A 16 -26.89 -19.68 -25.29
C TRP A 16 -26.30 -18.26 -25.30
N LEU A 17 -26.78 -17.38 -26.17
CA LEU A 17 -26.34 -15.97 -26.21
C LEU A 17 -26.77 -15.18 -24.96
N GLY A 18 -27.96 -15.41 -24.43
CA GLY A 18 -28.43 -14.75 -23.20
C GLY A 18 -27.63 -15.17 -21.95
N LEU A 19 -27.26 -16.45 -21.87
CA LEU A 19 -26.52 -17.01 -20.73
C LEU A 19 -25.06 -16.54 -20.71
N ALA A 20 -24.43 -16.39 -21.88
CA ALA A 20 -23.09 -15.81 -22.02
C ALA A 20 -23.06 -14.32 -21.61
N LEU A 21 -24.11 -13.56 -21.92
CA LEU A 21 -24.22 -12.15 -21.54
C LEU A 21 -24.34 -11.98 -20.01
N CYS A 22 -25.14 -12.82 -19.35
CA CYS A 22 -25.24 -12.82 -17.89
C CYS A 22 -23.92 -13.20 -17.21
N ALA A 23 -23.18 -14.18 -17.75
CA ALA A 23 -21.87 -14.54 -17.23
C ALA A 23 -20.85 -13.40 -17.34
N ALA A 24 -20.84 -12.66 -18.46
CA ALA A 24 -19.96 -11.50 -18.63
C ALA A 24 -20.27 -10.36 -17.63
N VAL A 25 -21.56 -10.13 -17.33
CA VAL A 25 -21.97 -9.10 -16.34
C VAL A 25 -21.57 -9.49 -14.92
N VAL A 26 -21.63 -10.79 -14.57
CA VAL A 26 -21.18 -11.27 -13.24
C VAL A 26 -19.66 -11.23 -13.10
N VAL A 27 -18.90 -11.47 -14.17
CA VAL A 27 -17.43 -11.35 -14.14
C VAL A 27 -16.98 -9.89 -14.06
N LEU A 28 -17.72 -8.96 -14.65
CA LEU A 28 -17.43 -7.52 -14.54
C LEU A 28 -17.76 -6.94 -13.16
N SER A 29 -18.71 -7.52 -12.42
CA SER A 29 -19.12 -6.99 -11.11
C SER A 29 -18.24 -7.44 -9.93
N THR A 30 -17.45 -8.50 -10.08
CA THR A 30 -16.52 -8.97 -9.04
C THR A 30 -15.16 -8.25 -9.05
N GLY A 31 -14.90 -7.37 -10.04
CA GLY A 31 -13.61 -6.71 -10.24
C GLY A 31 -13.36 -5.43 -9.41
N CYS A 32 -14.34 -4.91 -8.67
CA CYS A 32 -14.19 -3.66 -7.91
C CYS A 32 -14.33 -3.88 -6.40
N ASN A 33 -13.41 -4.63 -5.80
CA ASN A 33 -13.26 -4.57 -4.35
C ASN A 33 -12.77 -3.17 -3.97
N ARG A 34 -13.62 -2.39 -3.27
CA ARG A 34 -13.23 -1.09 -2.74
C ARG A 34 -12.16 -1.30 -1.68
N ILE A 35 -11.00 -0.66 -1.84
CA ILE A 35 -9.96 -0.61 -0.82
C ILE A 35 -10.55 0.01 0.45
N THR A 36 -10.34 -0.64 1.59
CA THR A 36 -10.80 -0.18 2.91
C THR A 36 -9.63 0.24 3.79
N SER A 37 -9.93 0.93 4.90
CA SER A 37 -8.92 1.26 5.91
C SER A 37 -8.23 0.03 6.51
N LEU A 38 -8.91 -1.13 6.54
CA LEU A 38 -8.32 -2.39 6.98
C LEU A 38 -7.23 -2.87 6.00
N ASP A 39 -7.51 -2.78 4.70
CA ASP A 39 -6.55 -3.15 3.65
C ASP A 39 -5.29 -2.28 3.68
N ILE A 40 -5.43 -1.04 4.14
CA ILE A 40 -4.34 -0.07 4.25
C ILE A 40 -3.62 -0.19 5.58
N SER A 41 -4.31 -0.54 6.67
CA SER A 41 -3.71 -0.67 7.99
C SER A 41 -2.54 -1.65 7.99
N GLY A 42 -1.46 -1.31 8.70
CA GLY A 42 -0.24 -2.11 8.75
C GLY A 42 1.00 -1.28 9.02
N VAL A 43 2.16 -1.94 8.90
CA VAL A 43 3.47 -1.31 9.08
C VAL A 43 4.07 -1.06 7.70
N TYR A 44 4.52 0.16 7.45
CA TYR A 44 5.15 0.59 6.22
C TYR A 44 6.57 1.03 6.54
N VAL A 45 7.53 0.56 5.76
CA VAL A 45 8.95 0.87 6.00
C VAL A 45 9.56 1.41 4.71
N ARG A 46 10.37 2.44 4.88
CA ARG A 46 11.31 2.92 3.88
C ARG A 46 12.70 2.95 4.51
N ALA A 47 13.71 2.56 3.75
CA ALA A 47 15.11 2.73 4.14
C ALA A 47 15.89 3.36 3.00
N ARG A 48 16.69 4.38 3.29
CA ARG A 48 17.62 5.01 2.34
C ARG A 48 18.80 5.59 3.13
N ASP A 49 20.03 5.33 2.65
CA ASP A 49 21.26 5.99 3.12
C ASP A 49 21.45 5.98 4.66
N GLY A 50 21.22 4.82 5.29
CA GLY A 50 21.39 4.66 6.74
C GLY A 50 20.24 5.19 7.60
N VAL A 51 19.16 5.64 6.96
CA VAL A 51 17.93 6.09 7.60
C VAL A 51 16.82 5.09 7.39
N VAL A 52 16.07 4.80 8.44
CA VAL A 52 14.86 3.97 8.41
C VAL A 52 13.68 4.82 8.85
N ASP A 53 12.69 4.95 7.99
CA ASP A 53 11.43 5.66 8.22
C ASP A 53 10.29 4.65 8.24
N LYS A 54 9.66 4.49 9.40
CA LYS A 54 8.60 3.53 9.66
C LYS A 54 7.30 4.25 9.96
N ILE A 55 6.25 3.94 9.23
CA ILE A 55 4.88 4.40 9.47
C ILE A 55 4.03 3.20 9.90
N ILE A 56 3.29 3.33 10.99
CA ILE A 56 2.32 2.35 11.46
C ILE A 56 0.94 2.98 11.33
N LEU A 57 0.08 2.38 10.52
CA LEU A 57 -1.32 2.77 10.35
C LEU A 57 -2.20 1.75 11.06
N ALA A 58 -2.86 2.12 12.15
CA ALA A 58 -3.81 1.26 12.83
C ALA A 58 -5.22 1.39 12.22
N ALA A 59 -5.97 0.30 12.17
CA ALA A 59 -7.30 0.27 11.56
C ALA A 59 -8.34 1.19 12.24
N ASN A 60 -8.09 1.60 13.48
CA ASN A 60 -8.91 2.55 14.24
C ASN A 60 -8.64 4.02 13.86
N GLY A 61 -7.75 4.28 12.91
CA GLY A 61 -7.39 5.64 12.49
C GLY A 61 -6.25 6.28 13.28
N SER A 62 -5.59 5.57 14.21
CA SER A 62 -4.35 6.08 14.81
C SER A 62 -3.14 5.78 13.94
N PHE A 63 -2.15 6.67 13.95
CA PHE A 63 -0.86 6.41 13.30
C PHE A 63 0.32 6.73 14.22
N GLN A 64 1.46 6.12 13.90
CA GLN A 64 2.76 6.46 14.47
C GLN A 64 3.81 6.46 13.36
N GLN A 65 4.67 7.47 13.34
CA GLN A 65 5.86 7.50 12.49
C GLN A 65 7.11 7.49 13.37
N THR A 66 8.10 6.68 13.01
CA THR A 66 9.40 6.61 13.66
C THR A 66 10.49 6.71 12.60
N ILE A 67 11.38 7.69 12.74
CA ILE A 67 12.58 7.83 11.91
C ILE A 67 13.80 7.51 12.76
N THR A 68 14.59 6.53 12.33
CA THR A 68 15.81 6.05 13.01
C THR A 68 17.00 6.18 12.09
N PHE A 69 18.15 6.55 12.65
CA PHE A 69 19.41 6.73 11.93
C PHE A 69 20.51 5.95 12.63
N THR A 70 21.50 5.47 11.89
CA THR A 70 22.59 4.65 12.43
C THR A 70 23.33 5.31 13.59
N ASN A 71 23.41 6.64 13.62
CA ASN A 71 24.20 7.41 14.59
C ASN A 71 23.36 8.32 15.51
N GLY A 72 22.04 8.17 15.53
CA GLY A 72 21.13 9.07 16.25
C GLY A 72 20.01 8.33 16.99
N GLY A 73 19.40 9.03 17.95
CA GLY A 73 18.18 8.56 18.60
C GLY A 73 16.98 8.56 17.65
N PRO A 74 15.92 7.79 17.95
CA PRO A 74 14.72 7.77 17.11
C PRO A 74 13.89 9.05 17.28
N TRP A 75 13.40 9.58 16.16
CA TRP A 75 12.37 10.63 16.16
C TRP A 75 11.01 9.99 15.98
N THR A 76 10.09 10.24 16.92
CA THR A 76 8.75 9.63 16.88
C THR A 76 7.69 10.73 16.91
N THR A 77 6.67 10.57 16.08
CA THR A 77 5.42 11.33 16.15
C THR A 77 4.24 10.38 16.06
N SER A 78 3.11 10.79 16.60
CA SER A 78 1.86 10.04 16.59
C SER A 78 0.71 11.00 16.33
N GLY A 79 -0.36 10.48 15.74
CA GLY A 79 -1.55 11.27 15.48
C GLY A 79 -2.66 10.41 14.88
N SER A 80 -3.49 11.03 14.06
CA SER A 80 -4.61 10.39 13.37
C SER A 80 -4.41 10.36 11.85
N TRP A 81 -5.03 9.36 11.22
CA TRP A 81 -5.09 9.23 9.78
C TRP A 81 -6.49 8.86 9.28
N LYS A 82 -6.77 9.20 8.03
CA LYS A 82 -8.00 8.81 7.34
C LYS A 82 -7.72 8.43 5.89
N PHE A 83 -8.52 7.52 5.34
CA PHE A 83 -8.49 7.14 3.94
C PHE A 83 -9.66 7.76 3.19
N ASN A 84 -9.38 8.46 2.09
CA ASN A 84 -10.41 9.10 1.26
C ASN A 84 -10.69 8.36 -0.07
N GLY A 85 -10.30 7.08 -0.18
CA GLY A 85 -10.52 6.26 -1.36
C GLY A 85 -9.32 6.16 -2.31
N ALA A 86 -8.35 7.09 -2.20
CA ALA A 86 -7.12 7.05 -2.99
C ALA A 86 -5.87 7.44 -2.17
N THR A 87 -6.04 8.30 -1.17
CA THR A 87 -4.94 8.82 -0.34
C THR A 87 -5.19 8.59 1.14
N VAL A 88 -4.10 8.38 1.86
CA VAL A 88 -4.01 8.47 3.32
C VAL A 88 -3.67 9.91 3.67
N GLU A 89 -4.52 10.56 4.46
CA GLU A 89 -4.25 11.86 5.04
C GLU A 89 -3.81 11.67 6.50
N LEU A 90 -2.62 12.16 6.85
CA LEU A 90 -2.05 12.18 8.20
C LEU A 90 -2.17 13.59 8.77
N ASP A 91 -2.62 13.75 10.03
CA ASP A 91 -2.77 15.08 10.66
C ASP A 91 -1.43 15.77 10.99
N THR A 92 -0.39 14.97 11.20
CA THR A 92 0.96 15.37 11.56
C THR A 92 1.95 14.47 10.85
N PHE A 93 3.14 14.97 10.54
CA PHE A 93 4.13 14.20 9.81
C PHE A 93 5.53 14.77 9.99
N TYR A 94 6.53 13.92 10.10
CA TYR A 94 7.91 14.32 9.87
C TYR A 94 8.21 14.24 8.38
N ASP A 95 8.49 15.40 7.76
CA ASP A 95 9.00 15.40 6.39
C ASP A 95 10.34 14.68 6.35
N THR A 96 10.55 14.02 5.22
CA THR A 96 11.73 13.26 4.91
C THR A 96 13.00 14.03 5.23
N PHE A 97 13.95 13.28 5.78
CA PHE A 97 15.29 13.74 6.04
C PHE A 97 15.97 14.19 4.74
N ASP A 98 16.69 15.29 4.80
CA ASP A 98 17.64 15.65 3.76
C ASP A 98 19.03 15.18 4.20
N ILE A 99 19.74 14.52 3.29
CA ILE A 99 21.10 14.03 3.54
C ILE A 99 22.05 15.02 2.91
N GLY A 100 22.50 15.97 3.72
CA GLY A 100 23.59 16.87 3.34
C GLY A 100 24.88 16.08 3.18
N ARG A 101 25.30 15.81 1.93
CA ARG A 101 26.70 15.44 1.65
C ARG A 101 27.54 16.71 1.72
N TYR A 102 28.17 16.96 2.87
CA TYR A 102 29.02 18.13 3.04
C TYR A 102 30.31 17.97 2.21
N ASN A 103 30.47 18.80 1.17
CA ASN A 103 31.73 19.11 0.47
C ASN A 103 32.65 17.92 0.11
N ASN A 104 32.30 17.09 -0.88
CA ASN A 104 33.20 16.11 -1.55
C ASN A 104 34.04 15.17 -0.66
N LYS A 105 33.85 15.18 0.66
CA LYS A 105 34.43 14.25 1.63
C LYS A 105 33.34 13.24 1.93
N MET A 106 33.53 12.02 1.47
CA MET A 106 32.59 10.90 1.62
C MET A 106 32.35 10.47 3.08
N ASP A 107 32.93 11.15 4.09
CA ASP A 107 33.11 10.56 5.41
C ASP A 107 32.17 11.10 6.50
N ALA A 108 31.37 12.13 6.24
CA ALA A 108 30.41 12.66 7.21
C ALA A 108 29.02 12.84 6.59
N VAL A 109 28.21 11.80 6.67
CA VAL A 109 26.76 11.87 6.43
C VAL A 109 26.15 12.67 7.59
N ALA A 110 25.95 13.97 7.40
CA ALA A 110 25.24 14.80 8.36
C ALA A 110 23.73 14.65 8.11
N VAL A 111 23.08 13.94 9.01
CA VAL A 111 21.62 13.84 9.05
C VAL A 111 21.06 15.18 9.51
N ILE A 112 20.32 15.87 8.65
CA ILE A 112 19.54 17.03 9.08
C ILE A 112 18.32 16.48 9.85
N PRO A 113 18.05 16.95 11.08
CA PRO A 113 16.88 16.52 11.84
C PRO A 113 15.60 16.66 11.01
N PRO A 114 14.68 15.69 11.08
CA PRO A 114 13.44 15.77 10.32
C PRO A 114 12.63 17.00 10.75
N GLN A 115 12.08 17.70 9.78
CA GLN A 115 11.20 18.84 10.05
C GLN A 115 9.81 18.34 10.42
N PHE A 116 9.29 18.82 11.56
CA PHE A 116 7.93 18.51 12.00
C PHE A 116 6.92 19.39 11.28
N PHE A 117 5.93 18.77 10.65
CA PHE A 117 4.79 19.45 10.06
C PHE A 117 3.52 19.14 10.85
N ALA A 118 2.92 20.20 11.39
CA ALA A 118 1.60 20.16 12.02
C ALA A 118 0.45 20.31 11.00
N SER A 119 0.72 20.01 9.73
CA SER A 119 -0.21 20.16 8.62
C SER A 119 -0.45 18.81 7.95
N ALA A 120 -1.64 18.66 7.36
CA ALA A 120 -2.05 17.44 6.68
C ALA A 120 -1.01 16.97 5.63
N CYS A 121 -0.55 15.74 5.74
CA CYS A 121 0.28 15.07 4.73
C CYS A 121 -0.58 14.07 3.96
N PHE A 122 -0.46 14.06 2.63
CA PHE A 122 -1.20 13.16 1.75
C PHE A 122 -0.26 12.12 1.14
N LEU A 123 -0.58 10.83 1.35
CA LEU A 123 0.14 9.70 0.80
C LEU A 123 -0.78 8.91 -0.14
N GLU A 124 -0.41 8.78 -1.40
CA GLU A 124 -1.13 7.98 -2.38
C GLU A 124 -0.95 6.48 -2.08
N VAL A 125 -2.04 5.73 -2.14
CA VAL A 125 -2.04 4.28 -1.91
C VAL A 125 -1.95 3.55 -3.25
N GLN A 126 -0.91 2.74 -3.43
CA GLN A 126 -0.77 1.86 -4.60
C GLN A 126 -0.26 0.49 -4.17
N GLU A 127 -1.10 -0.55 -4.27
CA GLU A 127 -0.70 -1.96 -4.11
C GLU A 127 0.27 -2.23 -2.93
N GLY A 128 -0.12 -1.84 -1.72
CA GLY A 128 0.71 -2.02 -0.51
C GLY A 128 1.88 -1.04 -0.41
N LYS A 129 1.86 0.05 -1.18
CA LYS A 129 2.81 1.16 -1.08
C LYS A 129 2.10 2.44 -0.68
N LEU A 130 2.84 3.30 0.01
CA LEU A 130 2.48 4.69 0.24
C LEU A 130 3.47 5.57 -0.54
N LEU A 131 2.97 6.49 -1.34
CA LEU A 131 3.78 7.40 -2.15
C LEU A 131 3.47 8.84 -1.80
N ARG A 132 4.48 9.70 -1.80
CA ARG A 132 4.30 11.14 -1.61
C ARG A 132 4.60 11.87 -2.92
N ASN A 133 3.65 12.66 -3.44
CA ASN A 133 3.79 13.42 -4.69
C ASN A 133 4.14 12.58 -5.94
N SER A 134 3.76 11.30 -5.97
CA SER A 134 3.96 10.36 -7.10
C SER A 134 5.41 10.21 -7.58
N VAL A 135 6.38 10.67 -6.78
CA VAL A 135 7.84 10.53 -6.96
C VAL A 135 8.38 10.01 -5.63
N GLU A 136 9.51 9.28 -5.64
CA GLU A 136 10.15 8.83 -4.40
C GLU A 136 10.16 9.95 -3.34
N PRO A 137 9.76 9.64 -2.10
CA PRO A 137 9.94 8.34 -1.45
C PRO A 137 8.71 7.42 -1.43
N ILE A 138 8.98 6.11 -1.49
CA ILE A 138 7.97 5.03 -1.44
C ILE A 138 8.14 4.25 -0.13
N TRP A 139 7.09 4.15 0.69
CA TRP A 139 7.07 3.20 1.82
C TRP A 139 6.40 1.90 1.40
N ILE A 140 6.94 0.76 1.84
CA ILE A 140 6.47 -0.57 1.47
C ILE A 140 5.85 -1.25 2.69
N LYS A 141 4.62 -1.76 2.53
CA LYS A 141 3.91 -2.51 3.57
C LYS A 141 4.67 -3.78 3.91
N GLN A 142 4.90 -3.99 5.20
CA GLN A 142 5.53 -5.18 5.73
C GLN A 142 4.48 -6.29 5.89
N PRO A 143 4.84 -7.55 5.63
CA PRO A 143 3.95 -8.67 5.86
C PRO A 143 3.58 -8.74 7.35
N SER A 144 2.29 -8.88 7.63
CA SER A 144 1.78 -9.09 8.99
C SER A 144 2.27 -10.46 9.48
N GLY A 145 3.38 -10.50 10.20
CA GLY A 145 3.94 -11.74 10.73
C GLY A 145 2.95 -12.42 11.67
N GLY A 146 2.37 -13.54 11.22
CA GLY A 146 1.84 -14.56 12.12
C GLY A 146 3.01 -15.23 12.84
N ASN A 147 3.00 -15.20 14.16
CA ASN A 147 3.86 -16.07 14.95
C ASN A 147 3.47 -17.54 14.68
N GLY A 148 4.42 -18.37 14.23
CA GLY A 148 4.33 -19.83 14.35
C GLY A 148 4.85 -20.62 13.16
N GLY A 149 6.05 -21.21 13.28
CA GLY A 149 6.48 -22.27 12.38
C GLY A 149 7.98 -22.50 12.30
N THR A 150 8.54 -23.15 13.31
CA THR A 150 9.86 -23.79 13.31
C THR A 150 10.13 -24.52 11.99
N HIS A 151 11.21 -24.19 11.28
CA HIS A 151 11.88 -25.16 10.40
C HIS A 151 13.31 -25.35 10.87
N LYS A 152 13.50 -26.47 11.58
CA LYS A 152 14.79 -27.13 11.74
C LYS A 152 15.36 -27.45 10.37
N GLY A 153 16.66 -27.23 10.22
CA GLY A 153 17.55 -27.99 9.33
C GLY A 153 17.49 -27.65 7.84
N LEU A 154 18.61 -27.18 7.31
CA LEU A 154 19.45 -28.08 6.51
C LEU A 154 20.88 -27.54 6.49
N THR A 155 21.78 -28.38 6.96
CA THR A 155 23.21 -28.40 6.67
C THR A 155 23.49 -28.35 5.17
N HIS A 156 24.53 -27.62 4.78
CA HIS A 156 25.55 -28.15 3.89
C HIS A 156 26.90 -27.54 4.23
#